data_AF-A0AAV4GWI0-F1
#
_entry.id   AF-A0AAV4GWI0-F1
#
_cell.length_a   1.000
_cell.length_b   1.000
_cell.length_c   1.000
_cell.angle_alpha   90.00
_cell.angle_beta   90.00
_cell.angle_gamma   90.00
#
_symmetry.space_group_name_H-M   'P 1'
#
loop_
_entity.id
_entity.type
_entity.pdbx_description
1 polymer ?
#
loop_
_entity_poly.entity_id
_entity_poly.type
_entity_poly.pdbx_seq_one_letter_code
_entity_poly.pdbx_strand_id
1 'polypeptide(L)'
;MMKLGSVLYHLTETPRINRMWQDGQGDRPFVLRPGFQSRKRMFTVFFKFSGSLQDTTMTTTNYVQNVLSQVKSAINEQRPKVSTSRTLLLRDNEGPHKARATTQSLRELVIQVLSHPAYSPDLAPYDSWLFPILKDRLARQKFDRIQDLAKAVNSELRTIPEEDYQGVFRKWQMRLKRCIESHGEYFEVL
;
A
#
# COMPACT_ATOMS: atom_id res chain seq x y z
N MET A 1 4.99 14.82 -0.96
CA MET A 1 5.46 13.44 -1.02
C MET A 1 4.37 12.57 -1.58
N MET A 2 4.68 11.78 -2.58
CA MET A 2 3.84 10.70 -3.09
C MET A 2 4.52 9.40 -2.71
N LYS A 3 3.73 8.37 -2.47
CA LYS A 3 4.27 7.06 -2.10
C LYS A 3 3.70 6.02 -3.06
N LEU A 4 4.37 4.89 -3.21
CA LEU A 4 3.83 3.70 -3.84
C LEU A 4 3.98 2.48 -2.94
N GLY A 5 2.91 1.68 -2.83
CA GLY A 5 2.91 0.40 -2.15
C GLY A 5 2.04 -0.60 -2.88
N SER A 6 2.49 -1.85 -2.93
CA SER A 6 1.76 -2.98 -3.48
C SER A 6 1.23 -3.83 -2.33
N VAL A 7 -0.06 -4.19 -2.34
CA VAL A 7 -0.56 -5.24 -1.44
C VAL A 7 -1.40 -6.26 -2.17
N LEU A 8 -1.21 -7.49 -1.71
CA LEU A 8 -1.93 -8.64 -2.17
C LEU A 8 -3.20 -8.84 -1.33
N TYR A 9 -4.34 -8.81 -2.02
CA TYR A 9 -5.64 -9.13 -1.46
C TYR A 9 -6.08 -10.51 -1.92
N HIS A 10 -6.76 -11.23 -1.02
CA HIS A 10 -7.42 -12.47 -1.37
C HIS A 10 -8.80 -12.16 -1.96
N LEU A 11 -9.20 -12.89 -3.01
CA LEU A 11 -10.58 -12.85 -3.52
C LEU A 11 -11.52 -13.65 -2.61
N THR A 12 -10.97 -14.53 -1.79
CA THR A 12 -11.68 -15.28 -0.76
C THR A 12 -11.61 -14.58 0.59
N GLU A 13 -12.59 -14.90 1.44
CA GLU A 13 -12.73 -14.39 2.80
C GLU A 13 -11.40 -14.43 3.55
N THR A 14 -10.90 -13.27 4.01
CA THR A 14 -9.78 -13.22 4.94
C THR A 14 -10.32 -13.55 6.33
N PRO A 15 -9.85 -14.63 6.98
CA PRO A 15 -10.36 -15.00 8.30
C PRO A 15 -9.98 -13.90 9.28
N ARG A 16 -10.95 -13.32 10.00
CA ARG A 16 -10.62 -12.62 11.25
C ARG A 16 -10.25 -13.67 12.29
N ILE A 17 -9.49 -13.25 13.29
CA ILE A 17 -9.18 -14.07 14.46
C ILE A 17 -10.53 -14.38 15.15
N ASN A 18 -11.05 -15.60 14.99
CA ASN A 18 -12.24 -16.10 15.70
C ASN A 18 -11.87 -16.41 17.15
N ARG A 19 -11.51 -15.37 17.93
CA ARG A 19 -11.36 -15.47 19.37
C ARG A 19 -12.75 -15.47 19.98
N MET A 20 -13.16 -16.61 20.50
CA MET A 20 -14.35 -16.73 21.33
C MET A 20 -13.94 -17.25 22.70
N TRP A 21 -14.54 -16.69 23.74
CA TRP A 21 -14.46 -17.26 25.08
C TRP A 21 -15.50 -18.39 25.14
N GLN A 22 -15.07 -19.58 25.56
CA GLN A 22 -15.94 -20.73 25.77
C GLN A 22 -15.79 -21.20 27.22
N ASP A 23 -16.88 -21.70 27.78
CA ASP A 23 -17.01 -22.23 29.13
C ASP A 23 -16.53 -23.69 29.28
N GLY A 24 -15.81 -24.20 28.27
CA GLY A 24 -15.17 -25.53 28.29
C GLY A 24 -16.01 -26.69 27.75
N GLN A 25 -17.31 -26.49 27.48
CA GLN A 25 -18.21 -27.53 26.97
C GLN A 25 -18.61 -27.34 25.49
N GLY A 26 -18.21 -26.23 24.87
CA GLY A 26 -18.52 -25.92 23.47
C GLY A 26 -17.49 -26.47 22.47
N ASP A 27 -17.95 -26.85 21.28
CA ASP A 27 -17.07 -27.24 20.17
C ASP A 27 -16.20 -26.08 19.71
N ARG A 28 -14.93 -26.36 19.42
CA ARG A 28 -14.00 -25.35 18.89
C ARG A 28 -14.51 -24.83 17.55
N PRO A 29 -14.57 -23.51 17.32
CA PRO A 29 -15.02 -22.95 16.06
C PRO A 29 -14.08 -23.38 14.92
N PHE A 30 -14.66 -23.88 13.84
CA PHE A 30 -13.93 -24.20 12.63
C PHE A 30 -13.57 -22.91 11.88
N VAL A 31 -12.29 -22.74 11.57
CA VAL A 31 -11.79 -21.61 10.78
C VAL A 31 -11.28 -22.14 9.45
N LEU A 32 -12.01 -21.84 8.37
CA LEU A 32 -11.52 -22.05 7.01
C LEU A 32 -10.29 -21.17 6.79
N ARG A 33 -9.11 -21.78 6.68
CA ARG A 33 -7.88 -21.07 6.30
C ARG A 33 -7.76 -21.10 4.78
N PRO A 34 -7.68 -19.96 4.10
CA PRO A 34 -7.41 -19.92 2.68
C PRO A 34 -6.08 -20.64 2.38
N GLY A 35 -6.14 -21.70 1.57
CA GLY A 35 -4.94 -22.44 1.15
C GLY A 35 -4.06 -21.63 0.20
N PHE A 36 -2.85 -22.11 -0.06
CA PHE A 36 -1.90 -21.49 -1.01
C PHE A 36 -2.53 -21.20 -2.39
N GLN A 37 -3.41 -22.09 -2.86
CA GLN A 37 -4.11 -22.02 -4.15
C GLN A 37 -5.30 -21.06 -4.17
N SER A 38 -5.62 -20.39 -3.06
CA SER A 38 -6.70 -19.40 -3.04
C SER A 38 -6.42 -18.31 -4.05
N ARG A 39 -7.44 -17.88 -4.80
CA ARG A 39 -7.27 -16.81 -5.79
C ARG A 39 -6.90 -15.51 -5.08
N LYS A 40 -5.78 -14.91 -5.47
CA LYS A 40 -5.28 -13.63 -4.92
C LYS A 40 -5.08 -12.64 -6.05
N ARG A 41 -5.23 -11.36 -5.74
CA ARG A 41 -4.94 -10.26 -6.65
C ARG A 41 -4.05 -9.24 -5.99
N MET A 42 -3.03 -8.83 -6.72
CA MET A 42 -2.11 -7.78 -6.28
C MET A 42 -2.67 -6.44 -6.75
N PHE A 43 -2.86 -5.57 -5.78
CA PHE A 43 -3.30 -4.21 -6.02
C PHE A 43 -2.16 -3.26 -5.72
N THR A 44 -1.97 -2.34 -6.65
CA THR A 44 -0.99 -1.26 -6.49
C THR A 44 -1.74 0.00 -6.14
N VAL A 45 -1.40 0.60 -4.99
CA VAL A 45 -2.04 1.82 -4.52
C VAL A 45 -1.03 2.96 -4.57
N PHE A 46 -1.42 4.04 -5.26
CA PHE A 46 -0.72 5.31 -5.22
C PHE A 46 -1.41 6.23 -4.23
N PHE A 47 -0.63 6.86 -3.36
CA PHE A 47 -1.15 7.78 -2.37
C PHE A 47 -0.66 9.22 -2.59
N LYS A 48 -1.62 10.13 -2.77
CA LYS A 48 -1.79 11.40 -2.04
C LYS A 48 -3.19 11.36 -1.39
N PHE A 49 -3.68 12.41 -0.71
CA PHE A 49 -4.93 12.53 0.09
C PHE A 49 -6.24 11.92 -0.50
N SER A 50 -6.19 11.36 -1.70
CA SER A 50 -7.12 10.39 -2.29
C SER A 50 -6.32 9.31 -3.04
N GLY A 51 -6.54 8.02 -2.73
CA GLY A 51 -5.82 6.92 -3.39
C GLY A 51 -6.41 6.53 -4.76
N SER A 52 -5.57 5.95 -5.63
CA SER A 52 -6.01 5.26 -6.86
C SER A 52 -5.40 3.86 -6.96
N LEU A 53 -6.12 2.96 -7.64
CA LEU A 53 -5.88 1.53 -7.67
C LEU A 53 -5.57 1.03 -9.08
N GLN A 54 -4.52 0.22 -9.24
CA GLN A 54 -4.28 -0.54 -10.48
C GLN A 54 -4.22 -2.06 -10.20
N ASP A 55 -5.05 -2.82 -10.94
CA ASP A 55 -5.16 -4.29 -10.88
C ASP A 55 -4.36 -4.94 -12.00
N THR A 56 -3.06 -5.18 -11.78
CA THR A 56 -2.24 -5.90 -12.76
C THR A 56 -1.00 -6.49 -12.10
N THR A 57 -0.44 -7.55 -12.72
CA THR A 57 0.87 -8.10 -12.35
C THR A 57 1.97 -7.04 -12.49
N MET A 58 2.74 -6.83 -11.43
CA MET A 58 3.79 -5.83 -11.39
C MET A 58 5.02 -6.27 -12.21
N THR A 59 5.04 -5.89 -13.49
CA THR A 59 6.22 -6.02 -14.35
C THR A 59 6.83 -4.65 -14.61
N THR A 60 8.11 -4.59 -14.95
CA THR A 60 8.79 -3.33 -15.29
C THR A 60 8.05 -2.55 -16.38
N THR A 61 7.61 -3.24 -17.43
CA THR A 61 6.91 -2.62 -18.57
C THR A 61 5.60 -1.99 -18.12
N ASN A 62 4.80 -2.73 -17.34
CA ASN A 62 3.53 -2.25 -16.82
C ASN A 62 3.72 -1.09 -15.83
N TYR A 63 4.75 -1.19 -14.99
CA TYR A 63 5.13 -0.15 -14.06
C TYR A 63 5.43 1.18 -14.78
N VAL A 64 6.22 1.13 -15.84
CA VAL A 64 6.57 2.32 -16.61
C VAL A 64 5.37 2.84 -17.41
N GLN A 65 4.67 1.97 -18.13
CA GLN A 65 3.67 2.39 -19.11
C GLN A 65 2.34 2.81 -18.47
N ASN A 66 1.89 2.11 -17.43
CA ASN A 66 0.55 2.31 -16.87
C ASN A 66 0.61 3.01 -15.52
N VAL A 67 1.55 2.61 -14.66
CA VAL A 67 1.66 3.16 -13.31
C VAL A 67 2.27 4.58 -13.35
N LEU A 68 3.47 4.75 -13.90
CA LEU A 68 4.15 6.05 -13.86
C LEU A 68 3.44 7.11 -14.70
N SER A 69 2.77 6.71 -15.78
CA SER A 69 1.94 7.61 -16.59
C SER A 69 0.74 8.15 -15.81
N GLN A 70 0.05 7.29 -15.05
CA GLN A 70 -1.02 7.70 -14.14
C GLN A 70 -0.51 8.61 -13.03
N VAL A 71 0.66 8.29 -12.44
CA VAL A 71 1.30 9.15 -11.44
C VAL A 71 1.56 10.55 -12.01
N LYS A 72 2.08 10.64 -13.24
CA LYS A 72 2.30 11.92 -13.92
C LYS A 72 0.99 12.69 -14.10
N SER A 73 -0.07 12.05 -14.60
CA SER A 73 -1.38 12.68 -14.78
C SER A 73 -1.92 13.22 -13.46
N ALA A 74 -1.89 12.37 -12.42
CA ALA A 74 -2.35 12.73 -11.09
C ALA A 74 -1.55 13.90 -10.48
N ILE A 75 -0.23 13.95 -10.67
CA ILE A 75 0.59 15.09 -10.24
C ILE A 75 0.13 16.38 -10.94
N ASN A 76 -0.03 16.32 -12.26
CA ASN A 76 -0.39 17.48 -13.08
C ASN A 76 -1.79 18.01 -12.74
N GLU A 77 -2.77 17.11 -12.56
CA GLU A 77 -4.15 17.47 -12.19
C GLU A 77 -4.21 18.10 -10.79
N GLN A 78 -3.50 17.52 -9.82
CA GLN A 78 -3.58 17.97 -8.43
C GLN A 78 -2.68 19.18 -8.14
N ARG A 79 -1.63 19.39 -8.94
CA ARG A 79 -0.66 20.47 -8.75
C ARG A 79 -0.24 21.07 -10.09
N PRO A 80 -1.17 21.69 -10.85
CA PRO A 80 -0.89 22.22 -12.18
C PRO A 80 0.19 23.31 -12.17
N LYS A 81 0.39 23.98 -11.01
CA LYS A 81 1.38 25.05 -10.82
C LYS A 81 2.74 24.55 -10.27
N VAL A 82 2.86 23.28 -9.90
CA VAL A 82 4.09 22.74 -9.28
C VAL A 82 4.71 21.73 -10.23
N SER A 83 5.95 22.01 -10.64
CA SER A 83 6.74 21.08 -11.46
C SER A 83 6.90 19.72 -10.77
N THR A 84 6.89 18.65 -11.56
CA THR A 84 7.17 17.28 -11.11
C THR A 84 8.53 17.16 -10.40
N SER A 85 9.48 18.05 -10.70
CA SER A 85 10.79 18.21 -10.02
C SER A 85 10.71 18.33 -8.50
N ARG A 86 9.61 18.87 -7.95
CA ARG A 86 9.38 19.00 -6.50
C ARG A 86 8.64 17.80 -5.90
N THR A 87 8.44 16.73 -6.68
CA THR A 87 7.78 15.52 -6.22
C THR A 87 8.79 14.50 -5.72
N LEU A 88 8.69 14.20 -4.42
CA LEU A 88 9.38 13.08 -3.78
C LEU A 88 8.50 11.84 -3.85
N LEU A 89 9.00 10.77 -4.47
CA LEU A 89 8.38 9.45 -4.54
C LEU A 89 9.10 8.50 -3.59
N LEU A 90 8.38 7.99 -2.59
CA LEU A 90 8.85 6.90 -1.75
C LEU A 90 8.26 5.58 -2.26
N ARG A 91 9.13 4.59 -2.46
CA ARG A 91 8.80 3.27 -3.02
C ARG A 91 9.64 2.21 -2.34
N ASP A 92 9.17 0.97 -2.39
CA ASP A 92 9.94 -0.16 -1.93
C ASP A 92 11.11 -0.51 -2.89
N ASN A 93 11.82 -1.56 -2.49
CA ASN A 93 13.02 -2.04 -3.12
C ASN A 93 12.80 -3.21 -4.11
N GLU A 94 11.59 -3.38 -4.62
CA GLU A 94 11.24 -4.47 -5.54
C GLU A 94 11.92 -4.34 -6.92
N GLY A 95 12.14 -5.49 -7.57
CA GLY A 95 12.85 -5.61 -8.85
C GLY A 95 12.28 -4.73 -9.97
N PRO A 96 10.96 -4.81 -10.29
CA PRO A 96 10.34 -3.96 -11.32
C PRO A 96 10.55 -2.47 -11.07
N HIS A 97 10.54 -2.07 -9.80
CA HIS A 97 10.77 -0.68 -9.45
C HIS A 97 12.25 -0.32 -9.71
N LYS A 98 13.22 -1.18 -9.38
CA LYS A 98 14.66 -0.87 -9.55
C LYS A 98 15.18 -1.00 -10.98
N ALA A 99 14.38 -1.57 -11.88
CA ALA A 99 14.79 -1.80 -13.26
C ALA A 99 15.31 -0.51 -13.94
N ARG A 100 16.23 -0.67 -14.89
CA ARG A 100 16.83 0.44 -15.64
C ARG A 100 15.77 1.28 -16.34
N ALA A 101 14.79 0.64 -16.98
CA ALA A 101 13.68 1.31 -17.67
C ALA A 101 12.86 2.17 -16.70
N THR A 102 12.59 1.65 -15.49
CA THR A 102 11.90 2.39 -14.44
C THR A 102 12.69 3.62 -13.98
N THR A 103 13.98 3.44 -13.73
CA THR A 103 14.86 4.53 -13.29
C THR A 103 14.98 5.61 -14.36
N GLN A 104 15.06 5.21 -15.63
CA GLN A 104 15.09 6.13 -16.76
C GLN A 104 13.78 6.92 -16.87
N SER A 105 12.63 6.25 -16.82
CA SER A 105 11.33 6.91 -16.88
C SER A 105 11.13 7.92 -15.74
N LEU A 106 11.54 7.58 -14.52
CA LEU A 106 11.47 8.52 -13.38
C LEU A 106 12.35 9.76 -13.58
N ARG A 107 13.52 9.63 -14.23
CA ARG A 107 14.39 10.76 -14.59
C ARG A 107 13.74 11.65 -15.65
N GLU A 108 13.13 11.05 -16.68
CA GLU A 108 12.40 11.77 -17.74
C GLU A 108 11.19 12.53 -17.17
N LEU A 109 10.52 11.98 -16.15
CA LEU A 109 9.46 12.64 -15.42
C LEU A 109 9.95 13.69 -14.41
N VAL A 110 11.27 13.76 -14.19
CA VAL A 110 11.92 14.62 -13.19
C VAL A 110 11.36 14.35 -11.78
N ILE A 111 11.03 13.09 -11.46
CA ILE A 111 10.55 12.71 -10.13
C ILE A 111 11.73 12.27 -9.28
N GLN A 112 11.88 12.86 -8.09
CA GLN A 112 12.91 12.49 -7.14
C GLN A 112 12.48 11.25 -6.36
N VAL A 113 13.34 10.23 -6.30
CA VAL A 113 13.07 8.98 -5.57
C VAL A 113 13.73 9.05 -4.19
N LEU A 114 12.96 8.83 -3.13
CA LEU A 114 13.48 8.67 -1.78
C LEU A 114 14.07 7.27 -1.61
N SER A 115 15.26 7.19 -1.00
CA SER A 115 15.85 5.92 -0.61
C SER A 115 14.99 5.25 0.45
N HIS A 116 14.81 3.94 0.32
CA HIS A 116 14.12 3.11 1.31
C HIS A 116 15.06 1.98 1.72
N PRO A 117 15.29 1.75 3.02
CA PRO A 117 16.09 0.64 3.49
C PRO A 117 15.47 -0.72 3.13
N ALA A 118 16.31 -1.75 3.04
CA ALA A 118 15.84 -3.11 2.81
C ALA A 118 15.13 -3.65 4.06
N TYR A 119 14.05 -4.42 3.86
CA TYR A 119 13.30 -5.08 4.94
C TYR A 119 12.70 -4.14 5.98
N SER A 120 12.33 -2.90 5.64
CA SER A 120 11.80 -1.92 6.61
C SER A 120 10.32 -1.57 6.40
N PRO A 121 9.38 -2.52 6.57
CA PRO A 121 7.95 -2.25 6.44
C PRO A 121 7.43 -1.29 7.51
N ASP A 122 8.09 -1.21 8.67
CA ASP A 122 7.83 -0.25 9.75
C ASP A 122 8.04 1.21 9.30
N LEU A 123 9.01 1.43 8.41
CA LEU A 123 9.28 2.70 7.74
C LEU A 123 8.42 2.91 6.48
N ALA A 124 7.48 2.00 6.23
CA ALA A 124 6.54 2.13 5.15
C ALA A 124 5.12 2.50 5.62
N PRO A 125 4.66 3.75 5.36
CA PRO A 125 3.28 4.14 5.66
C PRO A 125 2.18 3.23 5.15
N TYR A 126 2.40 2.48 4.06
CA TYR A 126 1.41 1.56 3.55
C TYR A 126 1.26 0.32 4.40
N ASP A 127 2.38 -0.36 4.65
CA ASP A 127 2.42 -1.62 5.37
C ASP A 127 1.99 -1.43 6.82
N SER A 128 2.33 -0.29 7.39
CA SER A 128 2.08 0.01 8.80
C SER A 128 0.77 0.74 9.11
N TRP A 129 0.02 1.20 8.10
CA TRP A 129 -1.22 1.94 8.32
C TRP A 129 -2.31 1.66 7.28
N LEU A 130 -2.06 1.92 5.99
CA LEU A 130 -3.11 1.81 4.97
C LEU A 130 -3.60 0.37 4.78
N PHE A 131 -2.68 -0.57 4.61
CA PHE A 131 -3.04 -1.96 4.35
C PHE A 131 -3.69 -2.66 5.54
N PRO A 132 -3.27 -2.42 6.79
CA PRO A 132 -4.05 -2.83 7.97
C PRO A 132 -5.50 -2.35 7.94
N ILE A 133 -5.74 -1.06 7.62
CA ILE A 133 -7.10 -0.50 7.53
C ILE A 133 -7.91 -1.20 6.46
N LEU A 134 -7.37 -1.30 5.24
CA LEU A 134 -8.09 -1.92 4.13
C LEU A 134 -8.36 -3.40 4.38
N LYS A 135 -7.40 -4.14 4.97
CA LYS A 135 -7.61 -5.54 5.37
C LYS A 135 -8.72 -5.67 6.40
N ASP A 136 -8.80 -4.76 7.37
CA ASP A 136 -9.82 -4.82 8.41
C ASP A 136 -11.21 -4.49 7.87
N ARG A 137 -11.33 -3.44 7.04
CA ARG A 137 -12.61 -2.99 6.47
C ARG A 137 -13.15 -3.93 5.39
N LEU A 138 -12.27 -4.52 4.61
CA LEU A 138 -12.63 -5.50 3.58
C LEU A 138 -12.65 -6.94 4.12
N ALA A 139 -12.33 -7.14 5.40
CA ALA A 139 -12.47 -8.45 6.02
C ALA A 139 -13.92 -8.95 5.91
N ARG A 140 -14.10 -10.26 5.76
CA ARG A 140 -15.41 -10.94 5.65
C ARG A 140 -16.22 -10.63 4.39
N GLN A 141 -15.77 -9.71 3.54
CA GLN A 141 -16.38 -9.51 2.23
C GLN A 141 -15.89 -10.61 1.27
N LYS A 142 -16.82 -11.20 0.52
CA LYS A 142 -16.53 -12.15 -0.55
C LYS A 142 -16.72 -11.43 -1.88
N PHE A 143 -15.75 -11.59 -2.78
CA PHE A 143 -15.78 -10.98 -4.09
C PHE A 143 -15.68 -12.06 -5.16
N ASP A 144 -16.73 -12.21 -5.95
CA ASP A 144 -16.75 -13.17 -7.06
C ASP A 144 -15.96 -12.65 -8.27
N ARG A 145 -15.91 -11.33 -8.45
CA ARG A 145 -15.19 -10.66 -9.55
C ARG A 145 -14.16 -9.69 -9.01
N ILE A 146 -13.05 -9.60 -9.73
CA ILE A 146 -11.93 -8.70 -9.38
C ILE A 146 -12.37 -7.24 -9.47
N GLN A 147 -13.25 -6.92 -10.42
CA GLN A 147 -13.82 -5.58 -10.58
C GLN A 147 -14.60 -5.13 -9.34
N ASP A 148 -15.26 -6.05 -8.65
CA ASP A 148 -16.04 -5.73 -7.44
C ASP A 148 -15.10 -5.48 -6.25
N LEU A 149 -14.04 -6.29 -6.12
CA LEU A 149 -12.97 -6.02 -5.15
C LEU A 149 -12.27 -4.68 -5.43
N ALA A 150 -11.98 -4.37 -6.69
CA ALA A 150 -11.37 -3.11 -7.08
C ALA A 150 -12.27 -1.90 -6.74
N LYS A 151 -13.59 -2.02 -6.96
CA LYS A 151 -14.57 -0.99 -6.57
C LYS A 151 -14.64 -0.85 -5.05
N ALA A 152 -14.66 -1.94 -4.30
CA ALA A 152 -14.69 -1.92 -2.84
C ALA A 152 -13.44 -1.25 -2.25
N VAL A 153 -12.25 -1.62 -2.72
CA VAL A 153 -10.98 -0.97 -2.32
C VAL A 153 -11.02 0.53 -2.62
N ASN A 154 -11.45 0.93 -3.82
CA ASN A 154 -11.56 2.35 -4.16
C ASN A 154 -12.60 3.10 -3.31
N SER A 155 -13.72 2.44 -2.97
CA SER A 155 -14.74 3.00 -2.07
C SER A 155 -14.14 3.24 -0.68
N GLU A 156 -13.44 2.25 -0.13
CA GLU A 156 -12.78 2.38 1.18
C GLU A 156 -11.68 3.43 1.20
N LEU A 157 -10.90 3.57 0.12
CA LEU A 157 -9.91 4.63 0.01
C LEU A 157 -10.55 6.03 0.05
N ARG A 158 -11.77 6.19 -0.45
CA ARG A 158 -12.51 7.47 -0.45
C ARG A 158 -13.14 7.80 0.90
N THR A 159 -13.33 6.82 1.78
CA THR A 159 -13.88 7.05 3.13
C THR A 159 -12.81 7.42 4.15
N ILE A 160 -11.52 7.31 3.80
CA ILE A 160 -10.42 7.73 4.68
C ILE A 160 -10.29 9.26 4.63
N PRO A 161 -10.40 9.96 5.76
CA PRO A 161 -10.34 11.41 5.80
C PRO A 161 -8.92 11.93 5.51
N GLU A 162 -8.82 13.15 5.01
CA GLU A 162 -7.54 13.79 4.67
C GLU A 162 -6.63 13.92 5.91
N GLU A 163 -7.22 14.15 7.08
CA GLU A 163 -6.53 14.31 8.36
C GLU A 163 -5.76 13.04 8.76
N ASP A 164 -6.31 11.85 8.48
CA ASP A 164 -5.66 10.58 8.79
C ASP A 164 -4.41 10.38 7.94
N TYR A 165 -4.49 10.76 6.67
CA TYR A 165 -3.37 10.76 5.76
C TYR A 165 -2.27 11.75 6.19
N GLN A 166 -2.63 12.94 6.66
CA GLN A 166 -1.65 13.86 7.25
C GLN A 166 -1.04 13.28 8.54
N GLY A 167 -1.87 12.63 9.37
CA GLY A 167 -1.48 11.97 10.60
C GLY A 167 -0.43 10.88 10.38
N VAL A 168 -0.61 10.01 9.38
CA VAL A 168 0.35 8.94 9.10
C VAL A 168 1.70 9.49 8.65
N PHE A 169 1.76 10.61 7.92
CA PHE A 169 3.05 11.22 7.57
C PHE A 169 3.78 11.80 8.77
N ARG A 170 3.06 12.43 9.70
CA ARG A 170 3.65 12.91 10.95
C ARG A 170 4.23 11.73 11.75
N LYS A 171 3.47 10.64 11.89
CA LYS A 171 3.95 9.40 12.53
C LYS A 171 5.14 8.79 11.80
N TRP A 172 5.13 8.80 10.47
CA TRP A 172 6.25 8.31 9.66
C TRP A 172 7.53 9.10 9.91
N GLN A 173 7.45 10.43 9.98
CA GLN A 173 8.61 11.26 10.33
C GLN A 173 9.15 10.95 11.73
N MET A 174 8.26 10.68 12.71
CA MET A 174 8.68 10.25 14.05
C MET A 174 9.39 8.88 14.00
N ARG A 175 8.88 7.93 13.20
CA ARG A 175 9.53 6.62 13.03
C ARG A 175 10.89 6.71 12.37
N LEU A 176 11.06 7.59 11.38
CA LEU A 176 12.37 7.84 10.78
C LEU A 176 13.37 8.36 11.82
N LYS A 177 12.96 9.26 12.71
CA LYS A 177 13.82 9.74 13.81
C LYS A 177 14.18 8.61 14.78
N ARG A 178 13.20 7.80 15.19
CA ARG A 178 13.46 6.64 16.05
C ARG A 178 14.40 5.63 15.40
N CYS A 179 14.26 5.36 14.10
CA CYS A 179 15.18 4.49 13.37
C CYS A 179 16.64 4.98 13.47
N ILE A 180 16.85 6.30 13.36
CA ILE A 180 18.17 6.91 13.53
C ILE A 180 18.67 6.76 14.97
N GLU A 181 17.82 7.04 15.97
CA GLU A 181 18.13 6.90 17.40
C GLU A 181 18.42 5.44 17.80
N SER A 182 17.76 4.48 17.17
CA SER A 182 17.96 3.05 17.34
C SER A 182 19.09 2.49 16.47
N HIS A 183 19.88 3.34 15.80
CA HIS A 183 20.99 2.93 14.94
C HIS A 183 20.60 1.93 13.84
N GLY A 184 19.36 2.00 13.35
CA GLY A 184 18.83 1.11 12.31
C GLY A 184 18.16 -0.17 12.83
N GLU A 185 18.17 -0.42 14.14
CA GLU A 185 17.46 -1.54 14.76
C GLU A 185 15.94 -1.33 14.76
N TYR A 186 15.18 -2.43 14.80
CA TYR A 186 13.73 -2.37 14.97
C TYR A 186 13.36 -1.83 16.36
N PHE A 187 12.25 -1.10 16.42
CA PHE A 187 11.74 -0.51 17.65
C PHE A 187 10.23 -0.70 17.78
N GLU A 188 9.74 -0.73 19.02
CA GLU A 188 8.31 -0.72 19.29
C GLU A 188 7.75 0.70 19.21
N VAL A 189 6.55 0.81 18.63
CA VAL A 189 5.78 2.05 18.63
C VAL A 189 4.86 1.98 19.85
N LEU A 190 5.30 2.57 20.95
CA LEU A 190 4.47 2.86 22.14
C LEU A 190 3.29 3.77 21.78
#